data_AF-A0A6P0I3Y6-F1
#
_entry.id   AF-A0A6P0I3Y6-F1
#
_cell.length_a   1.000
_cell.length_b   1.000
_cell.length_c   1.000
_cell.angle_alpha   90.00
_cell.angle_beta   90.00
_cell.angle_gamma   90.00
#
_symmetry.space_group_name_H-M   'P 1'
#
loop_
_entity.id
_entity.type
_entity.pdbx_description
1 polymer ?
#
loop_
_entity_poly.entity_id
_entity_poly.type
_entity_poly.pdbx_seq_one_letter_code
_entity_poly.pdbx_strand_id
1 'polypeptide(L)'
;MNISIVTTTQAAFLLNISTGRLRTLLNQGRVQGAHKIKRLWMIPLNHRGMPEIKSGSRGPEGTWNKLRRKAKTIVHVLRKTIDYNRDNKTSHPVVAVKVGDKKDYCHALKINGPCQIVYQPHQPNKSQAGGARLWIEVEPEVLVERKYFSNGDYGPPPEVVQQRSKLKKAEGRRQKRCDPATTTVASGSAPREGTRTKRGNAHQKRERAPKEAEEKIAYG
;
A
#
# COMPACT_ATOMS: atom_id res chain seq x y z
N MET A 1 22.95 -10.85 -25.77
CA MET A 1 21.91 -10.50 -24.77
C MET A 1 22.35 -9.22 -24.07
N ASN A 2 21.66 -8.11 -24.26
CA ASN A 2 22.05 -6.87 -23.60
C ASN A 2 21.57 -6.90 -22.16
N ILE A 3 22.48 -7.14 -21.22
CA ILE A 3 22.22 -6.99 -19.79
C ILE A 3 22.28 -5.49 -19.50
N SER A 4 21.11 -4.83 -19.48
CA SER A 4 21.02 -3.44 -19.03
C SER A 4 21.15 -3.39 -17.51
N ILE A 5 22.06 -2.54 -17.02
CA ILE A 5 22.31 -2.33 -15.59
C ILE A 5 21.70 -1.00 -15.18
N VAL A 6 21.02 -0.98 -14.03
CA VAL A 6 20.38 0.21 -13.48
C VAL A 6 20.87 0.55 -12.07
N THR A 7 20.69 1.81 -11.71
CA THR A 7 20.96 2.31 -10.34
C THR A 7 19.84 1.95 -9.37
N THR A 8 20.10 2.08 -8.07
CA THR A 8 19.09 1.86 -7.00
C THR A 8 17.80 2.65 -7.23
N THR A 9 17.90 3.92 -7.66
CA THR A 9 16.72 4.77 -7.87
C THR A 9 15.87 4.27 -9.02
N GLN A 10 16.51 3.93 -10.14
CA GLN A 10 15.84 3.35 -11.31
C GLN A 10 15.24 1.97 -11.01
N ALA A 11 15.96 1.10 -10.31
CA ALA A 11 15.43 -0.21 -9.91
C ALA A 11 14.23 -0.09 -8.96
N ALA A 12 14.30 0.79 -7.95
CA ALA A 12 13.19 1.04 -7.03
C ALA A 12 11.97 1.59 -7.77
N PHE A 13 12.22 2.43 -8.77
CA PHE A 13 11.20 2.91 -9.69
C PHE A 13 10.54 1.72 -10.40
N LEU A 14 11.28 0.89 -11.14
CA LEU A 14 10.73 -0.24 -11.89
C LEU A 14 9.87 -1.17 -11.00
N LEU A 15 10.35 -1.49 -9.80
CA LEU A 15 9.67 -2.38 -8.84
C LEU A 15 8.49 -1.74 -8.11
N ASN A 16 8.24 -0.44 -8.30
CA ASN A 16 7.25 0.36 -7.59
C ASN A 16 7.38 0.25 -6.05
N ILE A 17 8.60 0.50 -5.56
CA ILE A 17 8.96 0.48 -4.13
C ILE A 17 9.72 1.71 -3.72
N SER A 18 9.74 1.99 -2.41
CA SER A 18 10.62 3.03 -1.88
C SER A 18 12.10 2.61 -2.02
N THR A 19 12.97 3.60 -2.24
CA THR A 19 14.42 3.37 -2.33
C THR A 19 14.98 2.78 -1.03
N GLY A 20 14.44 3.18 0.11
CA GLY A 20 14.76 2.58 1.42
C GLY A 20 14.43 1.09 1.46
N ARG A 21 13.24 0.68 0.99
CA ARG A 21 12.86 -0.73 0.94
C ARG A 21 13.78 -1.53 0.02
N LEU A 22 14.15 -0.99 -1.14
CA LEU A 22 15.10 -1.65 -2.04
C LEU A 22 16.47 -1.81 -1.37
N ARG A 23 16.97 -0.80 -0.66
CA ARG A 23 18.23 -0.89 0.09
C ARG A 23 18.18 -2.00 1.14
N THR A 24 17.06 -2.17 1.84
CA THR A 24 16.87 -3.30 2.74
C THR A 24 17.00 -4.64 2.01
N LEU A 25 16.36 -4.79 0.84
CA LEU A 25 16.43 -6.03 0.04
C LEU A 25 17.84 -6.32 -0.49
N LEU A 26 18.57 -5.28 -0.89
CA LEU A 26 19.97 -5.38 -1.32
C LEU A 26 20.86 -5.85 -0.18
N ASN A 27 20.71 -5.26 1.01
CA ASN A 27 21.46 -5.66 2.19
C ASN A 27 21.12 -7.09 2.65
N GLN A 28 19.91 -7.58 2.37
CA GLN A 28 19.50 -8.97 2.61
C GLN A 28 19.98 -9.94 1.52
N GLY A 29 20.68 -9.48 0.47
CA GLY A 29 21.13 -10.33 -0.64
C GLY A 29 19.99 -10.88 -1.50
N ARG A 30 18.81 -10.25 -1.47
CA ARG A 30 17.61 -10.74 -2.15
C ARG A 30 17.46 -10.27 -3.59
N VAL A 31 18.21 -9.27 -4.02
CA VAL A 31 18.21 -8.76 -5.40
C VAL A 31 19.25 -9.51 -6.21
N GLN A 32 18.82 -10.20 -7.26
CA GLN A 32 19.69 -11.10 -8.03
C GLN A 32 20.72 -10.33 -8.87
N GLY A 33 21.97 -10.78 -8.81
CA GLY A 33 23.08 -10.20 -9.59
C GLY A 33 23.47 -8.77 -9.18
N ALA A 34 22.87 -8.23 -8.13
CA ALA A 34 23.21 -6.90 -7.64
C ALA A 34 24.60 -6.88 -7.01
N HIS A 35 25.44 -5.93 -7.42
CA HIS A 35 26.79 -5.76 -6.91
C HIS A 35 27.09 -4.27 -6.70
N LYS A 36 28.12 -3.95 -5.90
CA LYS A 36 28.54 -2.56 -5.69
C LYS A 36 29.72 -2.22 -6.58
N ILE A 37 29.62 -1.10 -7.29
CA ILE A 37 30.76 -0.43 -7.91
C ILE A 37 31.01 0.86 -7.15
N LYS A 38 32.18 0.95 -6.50
CA LYS A 38 32.51 2.03 -5.54
C LYS A 38 31.43 2.12 -4.44
N ARG A 39 30.59 3.16 -4.46
CA ARG A 39 29.51 3.41 -3.48
C ARG A 39 28.11 3.19 -4.05
N LEU A 40 28.00 2.79 -5.31
CA LEU A 40 26.73 2.66 -6.03
C LEU A 40 26.37 1.18 -6.22
N TRP A 41 25.09 0.87 -6.00
CA TRP A 41 24.56 -0.45 -6.35
C TRP A 41 24.21 -0.51 -7.83
N MET A 42 24.76 -1.53 -8.48
CA MET A 42 24.50 -1.91 -9.86
C MET A 42 23.58 -3.12 -9.86
N ILE A 43 22.40 -2.95 -10.46
CA ILE A 43 21.33 -3.95 -10.44
C ILE A 43 21.05 -4.35 -11.89
N PRO A 44 21.33 -5.61 -12.26
CA PRO A 44 21.04 -6.09 -13.60
C PRO A 44 19.53 -6.27 -13.80
N LEU A 45 19.07 -6.01 -15.02
CA LEU A 45 17.70 -6.27 -15.45
C LEU A 45 17.62 -7.61 -16.19
N ASN A 46 16.50 -8.31 -16.01
CA ASN A 46 16.20 -9.53 -16.77
C ASN A 46 15.73 -9.19 -18.21
N HIS A 47 15.39 -10.22 -18.99
CA HIS A 47 14.88 -10.08 -20.37
C HIS A 47 13.60 -9.22 -20.49
N ARG A 48 12.88 -9.00 -19.39
CA ARG A 48 11.67 -8.14 -19.33
C ARG A 48 12.01 -6.69 -18.98
N GLY A 49 13.28 -6.36 -18.77
CA GLY A 49 13.72 -5.06 -18.30
C GLY A 49 13.38 -4.79 -16.83
N MET A 50 13.28 -5.83 -16.00
CA MET A 50 12.91 -5.72 -14.58
C MET A 50 14.00 -6.31 -13.66
N PRO A 51 14.25 -5.71 -12.48
CA PRO A 51 15.07 -6.33 -11.46
C PRO A 51 14.38 -7.59 -10.90
N GLU A 52 15.16 -8.61 -10.58
CA GLU A 52 14.64 -9.86 -10.03
C GLU A 52 14.90 -9.96 -8.53
N ILE A 53 13.83 -10.11 -7.75
CA ILE A 53 13.90 -10.28 -6.29
C ILE A 53 13.51 -11.71 -5.91
N LYS A 54 14.39 -12.36 -5.17
CA LYS A 54 14.13 -13.67 -4.55
C LYS A 54 13.06 -13.54 -3.45
N SER A 55 12.10 -14.46 -3.43
CA SER A 55 11.08 -14.53 -2.39
C SER A 55 11.71 -14.73 -1.01
N GLY A 56 11.01 -14.28 0.03
CA GLY A 56 11.40 -14.53 1.41
C GLY A 56 10.78 -15.83 1.87
N SER A 57 11.36 -16.47 2.88
CA SER A 57 10.82 -17.72 3.43
C SER A 57 9.57 -17.52 4.30
N ARG A 58 9.30 -16.30 4.78
CA ARG A 58 8.18 -15.99 5.66
C ARG A 58 7.36 -14.82 5.14
N GLY A 59 6.06 -14.87 5.43
CA GLY A 59 5.09 -13.81 5.15
C GLY A 59 4.55 -13.82 3.72
N PRO A 60 3.71 -12.82 3.37
CA PRO A 60 3.11 -12.72 2.05
C PRO A 60 4.17 -12.53 0.96
N GLU A 61 3.90 -13.08 -0.22
CA GLU A 61 4.77 -12.90 -1.38
C GLU A 61 4.91 -11.41 -1.77
N GLY A 62 6.10 -11.05 -2.25
CA GLY A 62 6.39 -9.70 -2.69
C GLY A 62 5.67 -9.37 -4.00
N THR A 63 5.09 -8.17 -4.11
CA THR A 63 4.40 -7.71 -5.33
C THR A 63 5.33 -7.08 -6.37
N TRP A 64 6.64 -7.32 -6.28
CA TRP A 64 7.68 -6.49 -6.90
C TRP A 64 8.03 -6.90 -8.33
N ASN A 65 7.98 -8.19 -8.66
CA ASN A 65 8.31 -8.73 -9.97
C ASN A 65 7.15 -8.55 -10.99
N LYS A 66 6.48 -7.39 -10.97
CA LYS A 66 5.34 -7.08 -11.85
C LYS A 66 5.83 -6.35 -13.11
N LEU A 67 5.03 -6.43 -14.18
CA LEU A 67 5.22 -5.65 -15.41
C LEU A 67 5.26 -4.14 -15.12
N ARG A 68 5.68 -3.36 -16.12
CA ARG A 68 5.72 -1.90 -16.09
C ARG A 68 4.43 -1.31 -15.51
N ARG A 69 4.57 -0.22 -14.77
CA ARG A 69 3.45 0.45 -14.12
C ARG A 69 2.51 1.02 -15.18
N LYS A 70 1.21 0.82 -14.99
CA LYS A 70 0.16 1.39 -15.85
C LYS A 70 -0.59 2.56 -15.20
N ALA A 71 -0.51 2.69 -13.88
CA ALA A 71 -1.23 3.72 -13.15
C ALA A 71 -0.43 5.03 -13.13
N LYS A 72 -1.11 6.14 -13.41
CA LYS A 72 -0.56 7.50 -13.25
C LYS A 72 -0.11 7.74 -11.82
N THR A 73 0.93 8.54 -11.66
CA THR A 73 1.36 9.02 -10.35
C THR A 73 0.60 10.30 -10.02
N ILE A 74 -0.11 10.31 -8.90
CA ILE A 74 -0.85 11.47 -8.41
C ILE A 74 -0.10 12.05 -7.23
N VAL A 75 0.21 13.33 -7.31
CA VAL A 75 0.93 14.07 -6.27
C VAL A 75 0.01 15.13 -5.68
N HIS A 76 -0.04 15.17 -4.35
CA HIS A 76 -0.86 16.13 -3.61
C HIS A 76 -0.03 16.82 -2.53
N VAL A 77 -0.21 18.13 -2.41
CA VAL A 77 0.45 18.96 -1.39
C VAL A 77 -0.47 19.12 -0.18
N LEU A 78 0.00 18.69 0.98
CA LEU A 78 -0.77 18.64 2.23
C LEU A 78 -0.73 20.00 2.94
N ARG A 79 -1.61 20.92 2.55
CA ARG A 79 -1.72 22.27 3.14
C ARG A 79 -1.74 22.26 4.67
N LYS A 80 -2.59 21.43 5.28
CA LYS A 80 -2.70 21.35 6.75
C LYS A 80 -1.42 20.86 7.43
N THR A 81 -0.64 20.02 6.77
CA THR A 81 0.68 19.61 7.30
C THR A 81 1.67 20.75 7.20
N ILE A 82 1.61 21.57 6.16
CA ILE A 82 2.43 22.80 6.06
C ILE A 82 2.07 23.76 7.20
N ASP A 83 0.78 24.02 7.41
CA ASP A 83 0.31 24.89 8.49
C ASP A 83 0.75 24.35 9.86
N TYR A 84 0.55 23.05 10.12
CA TYR A 84 1.00 22.40 11.35
C TYR A 84 2.53 22.51 11.55
N ASN A 85 3.31 22.26 10.50
CA ASN A 85 4.77 22.34 10.56
C ASN A 85 5.24 23.75 10.92
N ARG A 86 4.62 24.79 10.31
CA ARG A 86 4.89 26.20 10.63
C ARG A 86 4.58 26.50 12.10
N ASP A 87 3.36 26.15 12.55
CA ASP A 87 2.87 26.53 13.86
C ASP A 87 3.58 25.79 15.01
N ASN A 88 4.02 24.55 14.76
CA ASN A 88 4.64 23.68 15.76
C ASN A 88 6.16 23.51 15.57
N LYS A 89 6.76 24.24 14.62
CA LYS A 89 8.20 24.13 14.27
C LYS A 89 8.64 22.68 14.00
N THR A 90 7.80 21.91 13.31
CA THR A 90 8.07 20.51 12.94
C THR A 90 8.39 20.38 11.45
N SER A 91 8.92 19.23 11.04
CA SER A 91 9.40 18.97 9.67
C SER A 91 8.79 17.70 9.07
N HIS A 92 7.50 17.48 9.27
CA HIS A 92 6.80 16.32 8.67
C HIS A 92 6.74 16.43 7.13
N PRO A 93 6.69 15.30 6.40
CA PRO A 93 6.63 15.31 4.94
C PRO A 93 5.31 15.91 4.44
N VAL A 94 5.38 16.90 3.56
CA VAL A 94 4.20 17.66 3.09
C VAL A 94 3.69 17.21 1.72
N VAL A 95 4.44 16.36 1.02
CA VAL A 95 4.08 15.86 -0.32
C VAL A 95 3.57 14.43 -0.19
N ALA A 96 2.33 14.20 -0.60
CA ALA A 96 1.76 12.86 -0.72
C ALA A 96 1.87 12.38 -2.17
N VAL A 97 2.41 11.18 -2.37
CA VAL A 97 2.58 10.56 -3.70
C VAL A 97 1.80 9.26 -3.74
N LYS A 98 0.80 9.17 -4.60
CA LYS A 98 -0.01 7.97 -4.81
C LYS A 98 0.27 7.36 -6.18
N VAL A 99 0.52 6.05 -6.21
CA VAL A 99 0.76 5.27 -7.43
C VAL A 99 -0.07 3.98 -7.33
N GLY A 100 -1.17 3.92 -8.09
CA GLY A 100 -2.19 2.88 -7.89
C GLY A 100 -2.70 2.92 -6.44
N ASP A 101 -2.66 1.80 -5.73
CA ASP A 101 -3.12 1.73 -4.33
C ASP A 101 -2.06 2.14 -3.29
N LYS A 102 -0.80 2.29 -3.71
CA LYS A 102 0.30 2.63 -2.81
C LYS A 102 0.34 4.15 -2.60
N LYS A 103 0.41 4.57 -1.33
CA LYS A 103 0.56 5.97 -0.94
C LYS A 103 1.83 6.15 -0.11
N ASP A 104 2.66 7.09 -0.50
CA ASP A 104 3.91 7.45 0.16
C ASP A 104 3.92 8.95 0.49
N TYR A 105 4.79 9.38 1.39
CA TYR A 105 4.97 10.79 1.78
C TYR A 105 6.45 11.15 1.68
N CYS A 106 6.76 12.38 1.25
CA CYS A 106 8.13 12.87 1.17
C CYS A 106 8.23 14.38 1.42
N HIS A 107 9.45 14.87 1.66
CA HIS A 107 9.74 16.29 1.88
C HIS A 107 9.90 17.04 0.56
N ALA A 108 10.50 16.39 -0.44
CA ALA A 108 10.65 16.94 -1.77
C ALA A 108 10.46 15.86 -2.83
N LEU A 109 9.99 16.27 -4.01
CA LEU A 109 9.72 15.40 -5.13
C LEU A 109 10.36 15.99 -6.38
N LYS A 110 11.16 15.19 -7.08
CA LYS A 110 11.71 15.55 -8.40
C LYS A 110 10.99 14.72 -9.46
N ILE A 111 10.43 15.37 -10.47
CA ILE A 111 9.73 14.74 -11.60
C ILE A 111 10.59 14.93 -12.84
N ASN A 112 11.08 13.84 -13.42
CA ASN A 112 11.98 13.88 -14.58
C ASN A 112 11.20 13.62 -15.87
N GLY A 113 10.23 14.48 -16.19
CA GLY A 113 9.39 14.35 -17.37
C GLY A 113 8.13 15.22 -17.33
N PRO A 114 7.22 15.06 -18.30
CA PRO A 114 5.99 15.84 -18.36
C PRO A 114 5.10 15.58 -17.15
N CYS A 115 4.47 16.64 -16.67
CA CYS A 115 3.45 16.59 -15.63
C CYS A 115 2.36 17.62 -15.91
N GLN A 116 1.18 17.39 -15.36
CA GLN A 116 0.04 18.28 -15.49
C GLN A 116 -0.48 18.65 -14.11
N ILE A 117 -0.73 19.94 -13.89
CA ILE A 117 -1.43 20.41 -12.68
C ILE A 117 -2.91 20.45 -13.02
N VAL A 118 -3.73 19.74 -12.25
CA VAL A 118 -5.17 19.63 -12.48
C VAL A 118 -5.91 20.26 -11.31
N TYR A 119 -6.76 21.24 -11.61
CA TYR A 119 -7.68 21.85 -10.67
C TYR A 119 -9.12 21.49 -11.04
N GLN A 120 -9.83 20.83 -10.13
CA GLN A 120 -11.24 20.48 -10.25
C GLN A 120 -11.99 20.87 -8.97
N PRO A 121 -12.64 22.05 -8.93
CA PRO A 121 -13.31 22.54 -7.73
C PRO A 121 -14.56 21.73 -7.35
N HIS A 122 -15.34 21.30 -8.35
CA HIS A 122 -16.65 20.66 -8.14
C HIS A 122 -16.58 19.13 -8.18
N GLN A 123 -15.51 18.56 -8.76
CA GLN A 123 -15.31 17.12 -8.88
C GLN A 123 -13.97 16.74 -8.22
N PRO A 124 -13.96 16.58 -6.88
CA PRO A 124 -12.72 16.25 -6.19
C PRO A 124 -12.26 14.82 -6.53
N ASN A 125 -10.95 14.64 -6.61
CA ASN A 125 -10.34 13.34 -6.89
C ASN A 125 -10.38 12.45 -5.63
N LYS A 126 -11.55 11.85 -5.38
CA LYS A 126 -11.85 11.02 -4.20
C LYS A 126 -11.01 9.75 -4.14
N SER A 127 -10.77 9.11 -5.29
CA SER A 127 -10.11 7.81 -5.38
C SER A 127 -8.58 7.90 -5.31
N GLN A 128 -7.97 8.83 -6.04
CA GLN A 128 -6.51 8.88 -6.22
C GLN A 128 -5.82 10.00 -5.43
N ALA A 129 -6.50 11.08 -5.09
CA ALA A 129 -5.93 12.17 -4.29
C ALA A 129 -6.58 12.34 -2.92
N GLY A 130 -7.47 11.43 -2.51
CA GLY A 130 -8.13 11.47 -1.20
C GLY A 130 -9.08 12.66 -1.05
N GLY A 131 -9.71 13.10 -2.13
CA GLY A 131 -10.64 14.22 -2.15
C GLY A 131 -9.99 15.57 -2.44
N ALA A 132 -8.74 15.61 -2.90
CA ALA A 132 -8.10 16.84 -3.32
C ALA A 132 -8.85 17.48 -4.51
N ARG A 133 -8.88 18.80 -4.53
CA ARG A 133 -9.38 19.62 -5.64
C ARG A 133 -8.26 20.12 -6.56
N LEU A 134 -7.02 20.06 -6.08
CA LEU A 134 -5.82 20.41 -6.83
C LEU A 134 -4.79 19.29 -6.63
N TRP A 135 -4.27 18.75 -7.72
CA TRP A 135 -3.21 17.73 -7.70
C TRP A 135 -2.34 17.85 -8.95
N ILE A 136 -1.23 17.13 -8.94
CA ILE A 136 -0.32 17.01 -10.08
C ILE A 136 -0.41 15.57 -10.57
N GLU A 137 -0.62 15.39 -11.87
CA GLU A 137 -0.58 14.12 -12.57
C GLU A 137 0.74 13.94 -13.29
N VAL A 138 1.27 12.73 -13.24
CA VAL A 138 2.51 12.33 -13.89
C VAL A 138 2.30 10.98 -14.56
N GLU A 139 2.76 10.86 -15.81
CA GLU A 139 2.61 9.63 -16.58
C GLU A 139 3.37 8.44 -15.94
N PRO A 140 2.88 7.18 -16.11
CA PRO A 140 3.43 6.01 -15.41
C PRO A 140 4.93 5.75 -15.68
N GLU A 141 5.40 6.09 -16.88
CA GLU A 141 6.78 5.89 -17.34
C GLU A 141 7.76 6.93 -16.78
N VAL A 142 7.26 8.08 -16.31
CA VAL A 142 8.10 9.20 -15.89
C VAL A 142 8.72 8.93 -14.52
N LEU A 143 10.05 9.10 -14.43
CA LEU A 143 10.79 8.87 -13.20
C LEU A 143 10.48 9.94 -12.15
N VAL A 144 10.06 9.50 -10.97
CA VAL A 144 9.76 10.36 -9.82
C VAL A 144 10.67 10.01 -8.64
N GLU A 145 11.54 10.94 -8.26
CA GLU A 145 12.49 10.78 -7.15
C GLU A 145 11.96 11.44 -5.88
N ARG A 146 11.82 10.64 -4.82
CA ARG A 146 11.38 11.10 -3.49
C ARG A 146 12.60 11.44 -2.65
N LYS A 147 12.60 12.62 -2.05
CA LYS A 147 13.67 13.14 -1.18
C LYS A 147 13.13 13.40 0.22
N TYR A 148 13.99 13.17 1.21
CA TYR A 148 13.69 13.28 2.64
C TYR A 148 14.79 14.10 3.32
N PHE A 149 14.43 14.92 4.32
CA PHE A 149 15.37 15.87 4.92
C PHE A 149 16.34 15.29 5.98
N SER A 150 16.30 13.99 6.32
CA SER A 150 17.32 13.30 7.14
C SER A 150 17.13 11.76 7.13
N ASN A 151 17.99 11.03 7.87
CA ASN A 151 17.89 9.58 8.13
C ASN A 151 16.68 9.25 9.03
N GLY A 152 15.48 9.38 8.45
CA GLY A 152 14.30 8.56 8.73
C GLY A 152 13.90 8.30 10.18
N ASP A 153 13.01 9.13 10.70
CA ASP A 153 11.89 8.68 11.54
C ASP A 153 10.66 9.60 11.43
N TYR A 154 10.49 10.25 10.28
CA TYR A 154 9.26 10.97 10.03
C TYR A 154 8.17 9.96 9.69
N GLY A 155 7.42 9.56 10.72
CA GLY A 155 6.14 8.90 10.55
C GLY A 155 5.22 9.70 9.62
N PRO A 156 4.13 9.08 9.12
CA PRO A 156 3.17 9.79 8.28
C PRO A 156 2.68 11.06 8.99
N PRO A 157 2.34 12.13 8.25
CA PRO A 157 1.93 13.39 8.85
C PRO A 157 0.85 13.21 9.93
N PRO A 158 0.86 14.00 11.02
CA PRO A 158 -0.06 13.81 12.14
C PRO A 158 -1.53 13.76 11.73
N GLU A 159 -1.94 14.57 10.76
CA GLU A 159 -3.29 14.54 10.21
C GLU A 159 -3.65 13.15 9.63
N VAL A 160 -2.72 12.53 8.90
CA VAL A 160 -2.91 11.19 8.33
C VAL A 160 -3.06 10.15 9.43
N VAL A 161 -2.27 10.27 10.51
CA VAL A 161 -2.38 9.38 11.68
C VAL A 161 -3.74 9.52 12.35
N GLN A 162 -4.20 10.76 12.56
CA GLN A 162 -5.50 11.06 13.16
C GLN A 162 -6.67 10.57 12.27
N GLN A 163 -6.58 10.74 10.95
CA GLN A 163 -7.59 10.21 10.02
C GLN A 163 -7.66 8.69 10.09
N ARG A 164 -6.52 7.99 10.07
CA ARG A 164 -6.45 6.53 10.19
C ARG A 164 -7.05 6.01 11.50
N SER A 165 -6.79 6.69 12.62
CA SER A 165 -7.33 6.28 13.92
C SER A 165 -8.85 6.46 13.99
N LYS A 166 -9.39 7.53 13.41
CA LYS A 166 -10.84 7.76 13.29
C LYS A 166 -11.52 6.68 12.44
N LEU A 167 -10.94 6.33 11.29
CA LEU A 167 -11.46 5.28 10.41
C LEU A 167 -11.50 3.92 11.11
N LYS A 168 -10.42 3.52 11.79
CA LYS A 168 -10.40 2.27 12.57
C LYS A 168 -11.46 2.24 13.67
N LYS A 169 -11.67 3.37 14.39
CA LYS A 169 -12.74 3.49 15.39
C LYS A 169 -14.13 3.34 14.75
N ALA A 170 -14.34 3.89 13.56
CA ALA A 170 -15.61 3.78 12.83
C ALA A 170 -15.87 2.35 12.35
N GLU A 171 -14.87 1.66 11.81
CA GLU A 171 -14.94 0.24 11.43
C GLU A 171 -15.25 -0.65 12.64
N GLY A 172 -14.54 -0.47 13.76
CA GLY A 172 -14.83 -1.22 14.99
C GLY A 172 -16.23 -0.98 15.53
N ARG A 173 -16.79 0.23 15.39
CA ARG A 173 -18.19 0.53 15.73
C ARG A 173 -19.19 -0.12 14.77
N ARG A 174 -18.86 -0.24 13.48
CA ARG A 174 -19.70 -0.95 12.49
C ARG A 174 -19.70 -2.45 12.74
N GLN A 175 -18.53 -3.04 13.01
CA GLN A 175 -18.41 -4.46 13.34
C GLN A 175 -19.26 -4.83 14.56
N LYS A 176 -19.15 -4.05 15.66
CA LYS A 176 -19.96 -4.23 16.87
C LYS A 176 -21.48 -4.07 16.68
N ARG A 177 -21.93 -3.41 15.59
CA ARG A 177 -23.36 -3.29 15.26
C ARG A 177 -23.84 -4.42 14.37
N CYS A 178 -22.96 -5.05 13.61
CA CYS A 178 -23.27 -6.18 12.73
C CYS A 178 -23.18 -7.54 13.45
N ASP A 179 -22.57 -7.59 14.63
CA ASP A 179 -22.62 -8.76 15.52
C ASP A 179 -23.84 -8.62 16.46
N PRO A 180 -24.99 -9.26 16.18
CA PRO A 180 -26.08 -9.28 17.14
C PRO A 180 -25.63 -10.08 18.37
N ALA A 181 -25.66 -9.42 19.53
CA ALA A 181 -25.38 -10.08 20.80
C ALA A 181 -26.30 -11.28 20.96
N THR A 182 -25.73 -12.47 21.16
CA THR A 182 -26.44 -13.63 21.71
C THR A 182 -27.04 -13.19 23.04
N THR A 183 -28.35 -12.94 23.06
CA THR A 183 -29.11 -12.65 24.27
C THR A 183 -29.03 -13.87 25.19
N THR A 184 -28.22 -13.76 26.24
CA THR A 184 -28.27 -14.66 27.39
C THR A 184 -29.65 -14.54 28.02
N VAL A 185 -30.51 -15.53 27.79
CA VAL A 185 -31.75 -15.70 28.55
C VAL A 185 -31.37 -16.31 29.89
N ALA A 186 -31.55 -15.55 30.97
CA ALA A 186 -31.43 -16.04 32.32
C ALA A 186 -32.61 -16.99 32.60
N SER A 187 -32.32 -18.26 32.86
CA SER A 187 -33.25 -19.20 33.47
C SER A 187 -32.61 -19.77 34.73
N GLY A 188 -33.31 -19.63 35.86
CA GLY A 188 -32.86 -20.09 37.16
C GLY A 188 -32.84 -21.62 37.32
N SER A 189 -32.51 -22.00 38.55
CA SER A 189 -32.58 -23.33 39.17
C SER A 189 -31.27 -24.14 39.18
N ALA A 190 -30.71 -24.30 40.38
CA ALA A 190 -29.87 -25.44 40.77
C ALA A 190 -30.80 -26.65 41.10
N PRO A 191 -30.39 -27.93 41.01
CA PRO A 191 -29.35 -28.51 41.87
C PRO A 191 -28.45 -29.64 41.28
N ARG A 192 -27.38 -29.90 42.05
CA ARG A 192 -26.52 -31.10 42.31
C ARG A 192 -26.40 -32.31 41.35
N GLU A 193 -25.14 -32.80 41.33
CA GLU A 193 -24.61 -34.18 41.19
C GLU A 193 -24.59 -34.88 39.81
N GLY A 194 -23.47 -35.60 39.54
CA GLY A 194 -23.46 -36.76 38.64
C GLY A 194 -22.41 -36.82 37.52
N THR A 195 -21.30 -37.52 37.80
CA THR A 195 -20.59 -38.49 36.93
C THR A 195 -20.33 -38.27 35.42
N ARG A 196 -19.02 -38.18 35.12
CA ARG A 196 -18.24 -38.87 34.05
C ARG A 196 -19.00 -39.64 32.95
N THR A 197 -18.81 -39.28 31.68
CA THR A 197 -18.62 -40.27 30.58
C THR A 197 -17.96 -39.67 29.33
N LYS A 198 -17.12 -40.50 28.68
CA LYS A 198 -16.46 -40.30 27.38
C LYS A 198 -17.42 -40.57 26.20
N ARG A 199 -16.97 -40.18 24.99
CA ARG A 199 -17.43 -40.49 23.59
C ARG A 199 -18.04 -39.23 22.95
N GLY A 200 -17.75 -38.82 21.72
CA GLY A 200 -17.01 -39.40 20.59
C GLY A 200 -17.74 -39.00 19.30
N ASN A 201 -16.99 -38.64 18.24
CA ASN A 201 -17.41 -38.56 16.82
C ASN A 201 -18.51 -37.53 16.45
N ALA A 202 -18.66 -37.02 15.23
CA ALA A 202 -17.93 -37.11 13.97
C ALA A 202 -18.38 -35.95 13.06
N HIS A 203 -17.62 -35.75 11.98
CA HIS A 203 -17.99 -35.19 10.68
C HIS A 203 -19.39 -34.56 10.47
N GLN A 204 -19.40 -33.36 9.86
CA GLN A 204 -19.95 -33.26 8.50
C GLN A 204 -19.46 -32.03 7.73
N LYS A 205 -18.86 -32.36 6.58
CA LYS A 205 -18.46 -31.52 5.45
C LYS A 205 -19.74 -31.05 4.74
N ARG A 206 -19.85 -29.77 4.39
CA ARG A 206 -20.77 -29.31 3.33
C ARG A 206 -20.07 -28.31 2.43
N GLU A 207 -19.66 -28.84 1.28
CA GLU A 207 -19.31 -28.11 0.06
C GLU A 207 -20.50 -27.29 -0.43
N ARG A 208 -20.26 -26.09 -0.97
CA ARG A 208 -21.23 -25.36 -1.79
C ARG A 208 -20.60 -25.07 -3.15
N ALA A 209 -21.24 -25.61 -4.18
CA ALA A 209 -20.95 -25.38 -5.59
C ALA A 209 -21.31 -23.93 -6.02
N PRO A 210 -20.66 -23.38 -7.06
CA PRO A 210 -21.05 -22.11 -7.67
C PRO A 210 -22.22 -22.30 -8.65
N LYS A 211 -23.13 -21.32 -8.68
CA LYS A 211 -24.19 -21.22 -9.70
C LYS A 211 -23.67 -20.45 -10.91
N GLU A 212 -23.64 -21.11 -12.05
CA GLU A 212 -23.63 -20.50 -13.39
C GLU A 212 -24.99 -19.82 -13.67
N ALA A 213 -24.95 -18.70 -14.37
CA ALA A 213 -26.07 -18.16 -15.13
C ALA A 213 -25.51 -17.40 -16.35
N GLU A 214 -25.47 -18.13 -17.47
CA GLU A 214 -25.82 -17.67 -18.83
C GLU A 214 -27.12 -16.83 -18.79
N GLU A 215 -27.49 -15.96 -19.72
CA GLU A 215 -27.00 -15.40 -20.98
C GLU A 215 -28.08 -14.32 -21.31
N LYS A 216 -27.73 -13.25 -22.02
CA LYS A 216 -28.58 -12.69 -23.11
C LYS A 216 -27.95 -11.49 -23.80
N ILE A 217 -27.76 -11.73 -25.09
CA ILE A 217 -27.46 -10.84 -26.20
C ILE A 217 -28.59 -9.82 -26.37
N ALA A 218 -28.26 -8.57 -26.73
CA ALA A 218 -29.12 -7.72 -27.55
C ALA A 218 -28.26 -6.71 -28.32
N TYR A 219 -28.24 -6.88 -29.64
CA TYR A 219 -27.91 -5.85 -30.62
C TYR A 219 -29.00 -4.77 -30.60
N GLY A 220 -28.59 -3.52 -30.78
CA GLY A 220 -29.42 -2.33 -30.96
C GLY A 220 -28.54 -1.10 -31.11
#